data_AF-A0A2P7U266-F1
#
_entry.id   AF-A0A2P7U266-F1
#
_cell.length_a   1.000
_cell.length_b   1.000
_cell.length_c   1.000
_cell.angle_alpha   90.00
_cell.angle_beta   90.00
_cell.angle_gamma   90.00
#
_symmetry.space_group_name_H-M   'P 1'
#
loop_
_entity.id
_entity.type
_entity.pdbx_description
1 polymer ?
#
loop_
_entity_poly.entity_id
_entity_poly.type
_entity_poly.pdbx_seq_one_letter_code
_entity_poly.pdbx_strand_id
1 'polypeptide(L)'
;MSVEIERRFLLKNDDWRHTASAPQMLQQGYLSVEKERTIRVRIINHQAWLTLKGYISDMSRSEFEYEIPLEHAQTMMAAMCPFKMEKRRYRVEFEGFVYEIDEYSGDNAPLVVAEIELPSEDAAFARPDWLGNEITSDGKFTNAYLSKHPYATWAR
;
A
#
# COMPACT_ATOMS: atom_id res chain seq x y z
N MET A 1 -12.60 -1.29 -19.00
CA MET A 1 -11.98 -1.09 -17.68
C MET A 1 -10.57 -1.63 -17.81
N SER A 2 -9.55 -0.78 -17.67
CA SER A 2 -8.16 -1.23 -17.62
C SER A 2 -7.95 -1.98 -16.32
N VAL A 3 -7.45 -3.21 -16.39
CA VAL A 3 -6.95 -3.92 -15.22
C VAL A 3 -5.59 -3.32 -14.91
N GLU A 4 -5.43 -2.67 -13.76
CA GLU A 4 -4.12 -2.21 -13.30
C GLU A 4 -3.32 -3.43 -12.83
N ILE A 5 -2.11 -3.60 -13.38
CA ILE A 5 -1.21 -4.68 -12.99
C ILE A 5 -0.14 -4.11 -12.06
N GLU A 6 -0.19 -4.51 -10.80
CA GLU A 6 0.76 -4.05 -9.78
C GLU A 6 1.66 -5.22 -9.34
N ARG A 7 2.97 -4.99 -9.29
CA ARG A 7 3.94 -5.95 -8.75
C ARG A 7 4.60 -5.39 -7.51
N ARG A 8 4.81 -6.25 -6.51
CA ARG A 8 5.30 -5.87 -5.19
C ARG A 8 6.57 -6.63 -4.83
N PHE A 9 7.52 -5.94 -4.21
CA PHE A 9 8.85 -6.47 -3.91
C PHE A 9 9.30 -6.08 -2.51
N LEU A 10 9.99 -7.00 -1.83
CA LEU A 10 10.85 -6.63 -0.71
C LEU A 10 12.12 -5.98 -1.22
N LEU A 11 12.78 -5.18 -0.40
CA LEU A 11 14.05 -4.54 -0.78
C LEU A 11 15.25 -5.35 -0.29
N LYS A 12 16.33 -5.35 -1.08
CA LYS A 12 17.59 -6.02 -0.73
C LYS A 12 18.46 -5.17 0.19
N ASN A 13 18.37 -3.85 0.07
CA ASN A 13 19.18 -2.87 0.80
C ASN A 13 18.47 -1.50 0.81
N ASP A 14 19.13 -0.49 1.37
CA ASP A 14 18.61 0.88 1.53
C ASP A 14 19.06 1.85 0.42
N ASP A 15 19.71 1.39 -0.65
CA ASP A 15 20.32 2.27 -1.67
C ASP A 15 19.27 3.13 -2.41
N TRP A 16 18.02 2.67 -2.44
CA TRP A 16 16.88 3.41 -2.98
C TRP A 16 16.70 4.80 -2.36
N ARG A 17 17.15 4.99 -1.12
CA ARG A 17 17.03 6.29 -0.40
C ARG A 17 17.84 7.39 -1.06
N HIS A 18 18.90 7.06 -1.80
CA HIS A 18 19.73 8.04 -2.48
C HIS A 18 19.04 8.73 -3.65
N THR A 19 18.04 8.08 -4.24
CA THR A 19 17.28 8.58 -5.40
C THR A 19 15.81 8.83 -5.10
N ALA A 20 15.39 8.61 -3.85
CA ALA A 20 14.02 8.81 -3.40
C ALA A 20 13.61 10.28 -3.38
N SER A 21 12.38 10.55 -3.85
CA SER A 21 11.72 11.83 -3.67
C SER A 21 11.45 12.14 -2.19
N ALA A 22 11.01 13.36 -1.90
CA ALA A 22 10.38 13.63 -0.59
C ALA A 22 9.19 12.66 -0.38
N PRO A 23 9.03 12.11 0.84
CA PRO A 23 7.95 11.17 1.11
C PRO A 23 6.60 11.85 1.20
N GLN A 24 5.57 11.11 0.81
CA GLN A 24 4.20 11.38 1.22
C GLN A 24 3.90 10.62 2.52
N MET A 25 3.23 11.28 3.45
CA MET A 25 2.76 10.66 4.69
C MET A 25 1.41 10.02 4.44
N LEU A 26 1.33 8.70 4.59
CA LEU A 26 0.11 7.94 4.39
C LEU A 26 -0.35 7.36 5.73
N GLN A 27 -1.60 7.63 6.06
CA GLN A 27 -2.30 6.97 7.17
C GLN A 27 -3.51 6.24 6.61
N GLN A 28 -3.72 5.00 7.03
CA GLN A 28 -4.85 4.19 6.59
C GLN A 28 -5.54 3.58 7.80
N GLY A 29 -6.86 3.70 7.83
CA GLY A 29 -7.72 3.11 8.84
C GLY A 29 -8.75 2.23 8.14
N TYR A 30 -9.02 1.06 8.72
CA TYR A 30 -10.00 0.14 8.16
C TYR A 30 -11.20 0.07 9.08
N LEU A 31 -12.38 0.41 8.54
CA LEU A 31 -13.67 0.22 9.20
C LEU A 31 -14.13 -1.24 9.09
N SER A 32 -13.77 -1.91 8.00
CA SER A 32 -14.08 -3.32 7.76
C SER A 32 -13.04 -3.92 6.83
N VAL A 33 -12.60 -5.15 7.12
CA VAL A 33 -11.65 -5.92 6.30
C VAL A 33 -12.17 -7.35 6.16
N GLU A 34 -13.27 -7.51 5.45
CA GLU A 34 -13.88 -8.81 5.19
C GLU A 34 -13.66 -9.23 3.73
N LYS A 35 -13.76 -10.53 3.44
CA LYS A 35 -13.57 -11.04 2.06
C LYS A 35 -14.54 -10.38 1.09
N GLU A 36 -15.78 -10.19 1.53
CA GLU A 36 -16.90 -9.64 0.75
C GLU A 36 -16.84 -8.12 0.63
N ARG A 37 -16.28 -7.44 1.64
CA ARG A 37 -16.25 -5.97 1.72
C ARG A 37 -15.05 -5.44 2.47
N THR A 38 -14.39 -4.45 1.90
CA THR A 38 -13.37 -3.65 2.59
C THR A 38 -13.79 -2.19 2.58
N ILE A 39 -13.79 -1.56 3.75
CA ILE A 39 -14.04 -0.13 3.88
C ILE A 39 -12.82 0.50 4.53
N ARG A 40 -12.17 1.41 3.80
CA ARG A 40 -10.91 2.03 4.18
C ARG A 40 -11.01 3.54 4.14
N VAL A 41 -10.57 4.19 5.21
CA VAL A 41 -10.27 5.62 5.25
C VAL A 41 -8.77 5.77 5.00
N ARG A 42 -8.38 6.58 4.01
CA ARG A 42 -6.98 6.87 3.68
C ARG A 42 -6.75 8.37 3.74
N ILE A 43 -5.69 8.78 4.41
CA ILE A 43 -5.19 10.15 4.43
C ILE A 43 -3.82 10.14 3.76
N ILE A 44 -3.62 11.03 2.78
CA ILE A 44 -2.33 11.27 2.15
C ILE A 44 -2.02 12.74 2.35
N ASN A 45 -1.00 13.04 3.16
CA ASN A 45 -0.66 14.39 3.61
C ASN A 45 -1.89 15.13 4.19
N HIS A 46 -2.53 15.99 3.40
CA HIS A 46 -3.67 16.84 3.81
C HIS A 46 -4.98 16.52 3.08
N GLN A 47 -5.01 15.45 2.29
CA GLN A 47 -6.20 15.00 1.57
C GLN A 47 -6.64 13.64 2.09
N ALA A 48 -7.93 13.35 1.98
CA ALA A 48 -8.49 12.12 2.50
C ALA A 48 -9.54 11.50 1.59
N TRP A 49 -9.61 10.18 1.62
CA TRP A 49 -10.51 9.37 0.80
C TRP A 49 -11.18 8.29 1.64
N LEU A 50 -12.44 8.01 1.31
CA LEU A 50 -13.16 6.83 1.75
C LEU A 50 -13.28 5.87 0.56
N THR A 51 -12.69 4.69 0.70
CA THR A 51 -12.74 3.63 -0.30
C THR A 51 -13.66 2.51 0.18
N LEU A 52 -14.59 2.08 -0.68
CA LEU A 52 -15.40 0.88 -0.50
C LEU A 52 -15.03 -0.11 -1.60
N LYS A 53 -14.57 -1.30 -1.22
CA LYS A 53 -14.28 -2.39 -2.14
C LYS A 53 -15.25 -3.55 -1.92
N GLY A 54 -15.87 -4.06 -2.98
CA GLY A 54 -16.79 -5.19 -2.97
C GLY A 54 -16.23 -6.40 -3.73
N TYR A 55 -16.46 -7.60 -3.22
CA TYR A 55 -16.04 -8.84 -3.87
C TYR A 55 -16.80 -9.08 -5.20
N ILE A 56 -16.06 -9.45 -6.26
CA ILE A 56 -16.63 -9.94 -7.53
C ILE A 56 -16.11 -11.35 -7.82
N SER A 57 -14.79 -11.54 -7.84
CA SER A 57 -14.12 -12.84 -8.05
C SER A 57 -12.81 -12.88 -7.25
N ASP A 58 -12.01 -13.93 -7.28
CA ASP A 58 -10.72 -13.90 -6.54
C ASP A 58 -9.73 -12.86 -7.09
N MET A 59 -9.84 -12.47 -8.37
CA MET A 59 -8.94 -11.53 -9.04
C MET A 59 -9.51 -10.12 -9.23
N SER A 60 -10.82 -9.92 -9.03
CA SER A 60 -11.46 -8.63 -9.27
C SER A 60 -12.33 -8.16 -8.11
N ARG A 61 -12.38 -6.83 -7.93
CA ARG A 61 -13.18 -6.14 -6.93
C ARG A 61 -13.88 -4.96 -7.59
N SER A 62 -15.12 -4.66 -7.17
CA SER A 62 -15.67 -3.33 -7.39
C SER A 62 -14.99 -2.37 -6.43
N GLU A 63 -14.68 -1.16 -6.89
CA GLU A 63 -14.04 -0.14 -6.09
C GLU A 63 -14.74 1.19 -6.30
N PHE A 64 -15.12 1.81 -5.19
CA PHE A 64 -15.67 3.15 -5.14
C PHE A 64 -14.79 3.99 -4.22
N GLU A 65 -14.26 5.08 -4.73
CA GLU A 65 -13.41 5.99 -3.96
C GLU A 65 -14.01 7.39 -3.99
N TYR A 66 -14.15 7.99 -2.81
CA TYR A 66 -14.71 9.33 -2.62
C TYR A 66 -13.73 10.17 -1.83
N GLU A 67 -13.41 11.36 -2.33
CA GLU A 67 -12.72 12.36 -1.52
C GLU A 67 -13.66 12.81 -0.38
N ILE A 68 -13.12 12.90 0.84
CA ILE A 68 -13.85 13.32 2.04
C ILE A 68 -13.08 14.42 2.77
N PRO A 69 -13.75 15.29 3.56
CA PRO A 69 -13.05 16.26 4.39
C PRO A 69 -12.04 15.61 5.33
N LEU A 70 -10.85 16.21 5.43
CA LEU A 70 -9.75 15.70 6.26
C LEU A 70 -10.17 15.49 7.73
N GLU A 71 -10.90 16.44 8.30
CA GLU A 71 -11.40 16.37 9.68
C GLU A 71 -12.33 15.17 9.91
N HIS A 72 -13.18 14.84 8.92
CA HIS A 72 -14.04 13.67 8.98
C HIS A 72 -13.20 12.38 8.95
N ALA A 73 -12.21 12.32 8.06
CA ALA A 73 -11.31 11.17 7.97
C ALA A 73 -10.52 10.94 9.27
N GLN A 74 -10.01 12.01 9.89
CA GLN A 74 -9.31 11.96 11.18
C GLN A 74 -10.24 11.46 12.29
N THR A 75 -11.47 11.96 12.34
CA THR A 75 -12.49 11.53 13.32
C THR A 75 -12.84 10.05 13.14
N MET A 76 -13.11 9.61 11.91
CA MET A 76 -13.38 8.20 11.60
C MET A 76 -12.19 7.31 11.99
N MET A 77 -10.97 7.72 11.62
CA MET A 77 -9.77 6.98 11.93
C MET A 77 -9.54 6.87 13.44
N ALA A 78 -9.78 7.94 14.20
CA ALA A 78 -9.64 7.93 15.66
C ALA A 78 -10.67 7.03 16.35
N ALA A 79 -11.95 7.19 16.02
CA ALA A 79 -13.07 6.64 16.79
C ALA A 79 -13.64 5.31 16.25
N MET A 80 -13.48 5.03 14.95
CA MET A 80 -14.25 3.97 14.28
C MET A 80 -13.38 2.89 13.65
N CYS A 81 -12.12 3.18 13.31
CA CYS A 81 -11.22 2.20 12.69
C CYS A 81 -10.57 1.29 13.75
N PRO A 82 -10.95 0.00 13.87
CA PRO A 82 -10.27 -0.95 14.75
C PRO A 82 -8.81 -1.21 14.35
N PHE A 83 -8.49 -1.06 13.07
CA PHE A 83 -7.16 -1.31 12.52
C PHE A 83 -6.64 -0.07 11.83
N LYS A 84 -5.38 0.29 12.10
CA LYS A 84 -4.73 1.48 11.58
C LYS A 84 -3.30 1.14 11.16
N MET A 85 -2.81 1.82 10.14
CA MET A 85 -1.42 1.73 9.72
C MET A 85 -0.93 3.08 9.22
N GLU A 86 0.37 3.27 9.33
CA GLU A 86 1.06 4.45 8.83
C GLU A 86 2.27 4.03 8.03
N LYS A 87 2.52 4.74 6.93
CA LYS A 87 3.69 4.54 6.09
C LYS A 87 4.14 5.83 5.43
N ARG A 88 5.41 5.88 5.09
CA ARG A 88 5.99 6.93 4.24
C ARG A 88 6.14 6.34 2.85
N ARG A 89 5.48 6.94 1.86
CA ARG A 89 5.60 6.55 0.46
C ARG A 89 6.58 7.46 -0.25
N TYR A 90 7.67 6.89 -0.73
CA TYR A 90 8.67 7.58 -1.54
C TYR A 90 8.48 7.17 -3.01
N ARG A 91 8.81 8.06 -3.93
CA ARG A 91 8.90 7.71 -5.36
C ARG A 91 10.35 7.64 -5.77
N VAL A 92 10.70 6.56 -6.48
CA VAL A 92 12.02 6.40 -7.10
C VAL A 92 11.82 6.21 -8.59
N GLU A 93 12.32 7.15 -9.38
CA GLU A 93 12.39 7.02 -10.84
C GLU A 93 13.63 6.22 -11.22
N PHE A 94 13.46 5.19 -12.03
CA PHE A 94 14.56 4.36 -12.53
C PHE A 94 14.27 3.87 -13.94
N GLU A 95 15.12 4.25 -14.90
CA GLU A 95 15.04 3.84 -16.31
C GLU A 95 13.63 3.96 -16.93
N GLY A 96 12.93 5.06 -16.64
CA GLY A 96 11.59 5.34 -17.18
C GLY A 96 10.44 4.67 -16.43
N PHE A 97 10.71 3.93 -15.35
CA PHE A 97 9.72 3.39 -14.44
C PHE A 97 9.68 4.18 -13.13
N VAL A 98 8.51 4.21 -12.50
CA VAL A 98 8.32 4.79 -11.18
C VAL A 98 8.04 3.67 -10.19
N TYR A 99 8.86 3.58 -9.16
CA TYR A 99 8.64 2.72 -8.01
C TYR A 99 8.06 3.53 -6.86
N GLU A 100 6.98 3.04 -6.28
CA GLU A 100 6.46 3.55 -5.02
C GLU A 100 6.99 2.68 -3.88
N ILE A 101 7.87 3.27 -3.04
CA ILE A 101 8.49 2.58 -1.91
C ILE A 101 7.77 2.98 -0.64
N ASP A 102 7.14 2.01 0.00
CA ASP A 102 6.46 2.14 1.27
C ASP A 102 7.33 1.70 2.43
N GLU A 103 7.72 2.65 3.25
CA GLU A 103 8.35 2.42 4.54
C GLU A 103 7.29 2.44 5.65
N TYR A 104 6.97 1.27 6.19
CA TYR A 104 5.94 1.13 7.22
C TYR A 104 6.46 1.54 8.60
N SER A 105 5.60 2.20 9.38
CA SER A 105 5.87 2.65 10.75
C SER A 105 5.04 1.87 11.78
N GLY A 106 5.33 2.09 13.06
CA GLY A 106 4.60 1.44 14.17
C GLY A 106 4.75 -0.08 14.18
N ASP A 107 3.64 -0.79 14.37
CA ASP A 107 3.64 -2.26 14.49
C ASP A 107 4.01 -2.99 13.19
N ASN A 108 4.07 -2.28 12.07
CA ASN A 108 4.53 -2.81 10.79
C ASN A 108 6.00 -2.50 10.49
N ALA A 109 6.69 -1.71 11.34
CA ALA A 109 8.13 -1.53 11.21
C ALA A 109 8.87 -2.86 11.50
N PRO A 110 10.01 -3.14 10.82
CA PRO A 110 10.71 -2.29 9.86
C PRO A 110 10.37 -2.63 8.39
N LEU A 111 9.14 -3.06 8.08
CA LEU A 111 8.79 -3.48 6.72
C LEU A 111 8.97 -2.35 5.70
N VAL A 112 9.66 -2.67 4.60
CA VAL A 112 9.75 -1.81 3.41
C VAL A 112 9.37 -2.63 2.18
N VAL A 113 8.45 -2.08 1.37
CA VAL A 113 7.94 -2.71 0.14
C VAL A 113 8.05 -1.72 -1.01
N ALA A 114 8.50 -2.17 -2.18
CA ALA A 114 8.36 -1.44 -3.43
C ALA A 114 7.18 -1.98 -4.23
N GLU A 115 6.40 -1.07 -4.81
CA GLU A 115 5.32 -1.35 -5.75
C GLU A 115 5.66 -0.69 -7.10
N ILE A 116 5.31 -1.36 -8.19
CA ILE A 116 5.41 -0.81 -9.55
C ILE A 116 4.14 -1.17 -10.31
N GLU A 117 3.56 -0.17 -10.97
CA GLU A 117 2.42 -0.35 -11.89
C GLU A 117 2.93 -0.62 -13.31
N LEU A 118 2.33 -1.61 -13.96
CA LEU A 118 2.71 -2.08 -15.30
C LEU A 118 1.48 -2.16 -16.23
N PRO A 119 1.69 -2.02 -17.54
CA PRO A 119 0.61 -2.11 -18.52
C PRO A 119 0.09 -3.55 -18.74
N SER A 120 0.87 -4.57 -18.37
CA SER A 120 0.52 -5.98 -18.47
C SER A 120 1.36 -6.86 -17.53
N GLU A 121 0.91 -8.11 -17.29
CA GLU A 121 1.61 -9.08 -16.42
C GLU A 121 3.01 -9.45 -16.94
N ASP A 122 3.15 -9.56 -18.27
CA ASP A 122 4.41 -9.92 -18.95
C ASP A 122 5.27 -8.69 -19.30
N ALA A 123 4.88 -7.48 -18.89
CA ALA A 123 5.63 -6.27 -19.20
C ALA A 123 7.04 -6.35 -18.60
N ALA A 124 8.05 -6.21 -19.45
CA ALA A 124 9.43 -6.05 -19.00
C ALA A 124 9.58 -4.70 -18.29
N PHE A 125 10.36 -4.68 -17.21
CA PHE A 125 10.67 -3.48 -16.46
C PHE A 125 12.12 -3.54 -15.96
N ALA A 126 12.73 -2.36 -15.85
CA ALA A 126 14.10 -2.22 -15.38
C ALA A 126 14.19 -2.60 -13.90
N ARG A 127 15.21 -3.36 -13.48
CA ARG A 127 15.33 -3.84 -12.09
C ARG A 127 16.53 -3.20 -11.39
N PRO A 128 16.32 -2.22 -10.50
CA PRO A 128 17.39 -1.66 -9.69
C PRO A 128 18.05 -2.71 -8.78
N ASP A 129 19.31 -2.48 -8.40
CA ASP A 129 20.06 -3.39 -7.54
C ASP A 129 19.41 -3.59 -6.15
N TRP A 130 18.77 -2.53 -5.63
CA TRP A 130 18.06 -2.54 -4.36
C TRP A 130 16.74 -3.33 -4.41
N LEU A 131 16.21 -3.66 -5.61
CA LEU A 131 14.96 -4.39 -5.76
C LEU A 131 15.15 -5.88 -5.45
N GLY A 132 14.39 -6.39 -4.49
CA GLY A 132 14.54 -7.73 -3.94
C GLY A 132 13.53 -8.75 -4.44
N ASN A 133 13.12 -9.61 -3.51
CA ASN A 133 12.23 -10.72 -3.78
C ASN A 133 10.84 -10.21 -4.11
N GLU A 134 10.23 -10.81 -5.12
CA GLU A 134 8.85 -10.53 -5.47
C GLU A 134 7.90 -11.19 -4.48
N ILE A 135 6.92 -10.41 -4.03
CA ILE A 135 5.90 -10.79 -3.04
C ILE A 135 4.47 -10.51 -3.57
N THR A 136 4.32 -10.28 -4.87
CA THR A 136 3.03 -9.95 -5.53
C THR A 136 1.91 -10.93 -5.16
N SER A 137 2.22 -12.24 -5.13
CA SER A 137 1.28 -13.32 -4.83
C SER A 137 1.17 -13.66 -3.33
N ASP A 138 2.01 -13.07 -2.47
CA ASP A 138 1.94 -13.29 -1.04
C ASP A 138 0.94 -12.32 -0.40
N GLY A 139 -0.28 -12.84 -0.17
CA GLY A 139 -1.38 -12.09 0.44
C GLY A 139 -1.06 -11.49 1.81
N LYS A 140 -0.01 -11.99 2.51
CA LYS A 140 0.40 -11.46 3.81
C LYS A 140 0.91 -10.03 3.74
N PHE A 141 1.47 -9.62 2.60
CA PHE A 141 1.98 -8.26 2.40
C PHE A 141 0.93 -7.29 1.86
N THR A 142 -0.35 -7.69 1.79
CA THR A 142 -1.43 -6.73 1.50
C THR A 142 -1.67 -5.83 2.69
N ASN A 143 -2.00 -4.56 2.47
CA ASN A 143 -2.34 -3.64 3.56
C ASN A 143 -3.50 -4.18 4.42
N ALA A 144 -4.49 -4.82 3.79
CA ALA A 144 -5.59 -5.46 4.50
C ALA A 144 -5.08 -6.50 5.52
N TYR A 145 -4.17 -7.39 5.10
CA TYR A 145 -3.57 -8.38 6.00
C TYR A 145 -2.69 -7.74 7.07
N LEU A 146 -1.78 -6.82 6.69
CA LEU A 146 -0.90 -6.11 7.61
C LEU A 146 -1.65 -5.29 8.67
N SER A 147 -2.86 -4.82 8.35
CA SER A 147 -3.71 -4.10 9.32
C SER A 147 -4.22 -5.01 10.45
N LYS A 148 -4.44 -6.30 10.16
CA LYS A 148 -4.92 -7.31 11.12
C LYS A 148 -3.78 -8.13 11.74
N HIS A 149 -2.67 -8.25 11.04
CA HIS A 149 -1.51 -9.07 11.41
C HIS A 149 -0.24 -8.25 11.24
N PRO A 150 0.08 -7.37 12.20
CA PRO A 150 1.21 -6.47 12.07
C PRO A 150 2.52 -7.22 11.83
N TYR A 151 3.36 -6.70 10.95
CA TYR A 151 4.60 -7.36 10.53
C TYR A 151 5.52 -7.71 11.71
N ALA A 152 5.56 -6.88 12.75
CA ALA A 152 6.38 -7.15 13.94
C ALA A 152 5.97 -8.41 14.71
N THR A 153 4.76 -8.94 14.50
CA THR A 153 4.27 -10.16 15.17
C THR A 153 4.54 -11.43 14.37
N TRP A 154 5.14 -11.33 13.19
CA TRP A 154 5.38 -12.50 12.33
C TRP A 154 6.55 -13.32 12.86
N ALA A 155 6.44 -14.65 12.79
CA ALA A 155 7.56 -15.53 13.10
C ALA A 155 8.70 -15.27 12.11
N ARG A 156 9.90 -15.03 12.63
CA ARG A 156 11.13 -14.83 11.86
C ARG A 156 11.79 -16.15 11.50
#